data_AF-A0A2V6LMM0-F1
#
_entry.id   AF-A0A2V6LMM0-F1
#
_cell.length_a   1.000
_cell.length_b   1.000
_cell.length_c   1.000
_cell.angle_alpha   90.00
_cell.angle_beta   90.00
_cell.angle_gamma   90.00
#
_symmetry.space_group_name_H-M   'P 1'
#
loop_
_entity.id
_entity.type
_entity.pdbx_description
1 polymer ?
#
loop_
_entity_poly.entity_id
_entity_poly.type
_entity_poly.pdbx_seq_one_letter_code
_entity_poly.pdbx_strand_id
1 'polypeptide(L)'
;MLAWLVGLRIPPTVWNSYFKFCVERNPWDKVLSHYHMHAYRLGGALSLEQYFARAKFPINYPHYTDPSGSRIIIDRVVRYENLIDELSEIFVRLNLPFEGDLGIRKKGHFRIDRTPYQFVFSPKQRQIVERVFAREIQLHGYRFQQVLTAEPTAQL
;
A
#
# COMPACT_ATOMS: atom_id res chain seq x y z
N MET A 1 10.31 6.41 -9.19
CA MET A 1 11.61 7.02 -8.81
C MET A 1 11.76 6.90 -7.30
N LEU A 2 12.98 6.69 -6.78
CA LEU A 2 13.24 6.60 -5.33
C LEU A 2 13.50 8.00 -4.77
N ALA A 3 13.03 8.31 -3.56
CA ALA A 3 13.17 9.64 -2.96
C ALA A 3 14.63 10.08 -2.85
N TRP A 4 15.55 9.21 -2.42
CA TRP A 4 16.96 9.56 -2.27
C TRP A 4 17.61 9.93 -3.61
N LEU A 5 17.19 9.27 -4.71
CA LEU A 5 17.67 9.59 -6.05
C LEU A 5 17.21 10.98 -6.53
N VAL A 6 16.07 11.47 -6.04
CA VAL A 6 15.63 12.86 -6.30
C VAL A 6 16.51 13.83 -5.51
N GLY A 7 16.75 13.53 -4.23
CA GLY A 7 17.62 14.35 -3.37
C GLY A 7 19.05 14.50 -3.89
N LEU A 8 19.59 13.51 -4.60
CA LEU A 8 20.90 13.61 -5.27
C LEU A 8 20.90 14.46 -6.54
N ARG A 9 19.74 14.71 -7.14
CA ARG A 9 19.62 15.41 -8.44
C ARG A 9 19.26 16.88 -8.30
N ILE A 10 19.02 17.36 -7.09
CA ILE A 10 18.65 18.75 -6.82
C ILE A 10 19.50 19.32 -5.68
N PRO A 11 19.69 20.64 -5.60
CA PRO A 11 20.43 21.24 -4.49
C PRO A 11 19.82 20.88 -3.13
N PRO A 12 20.62 20.66 -2.08
CA PRO A 12 20.11 20.35 -0.74
C PRO A 12 19.15 21.40 -0.21
N THR A 13 19.36 22.69 -0.53
CA THR A 13 18.47 23.79 -0.17
C THR A 13 17.07 23.63 -0.77
N VAL A 14 16.99 23.14 -2.00
CA VAL A 14 15.72 22.82 -2.66
C VAL A 14 15.13 21.57 -2.02
N TRP A 15 15.87 20.47 -1.89
CA TRP A 15 15.33 19.25 -1.27
C TRP A 15 14.75 19.51 0.13
N ASN A 16 15.49 20.26 0.96
CA ASN A 16 15.10 20.53 2.33
C ASN A 16 13.94 21.54 2.46
N SER A 17 13.61 22.30 1.41
CA SER A 17 12.50 23.26 1.47
C SER A 17 11.13 22.65 1.21
N TYR A 18 11.04 21.48 0.55
CA TYR A 18 9.77 20.82 0.25
C TYR A 18 9.33 19.92 1.40
N PHE A 19 8.03 19.93 1.70
CA PHE A 19 7.38 18.86 2.43
C PHE A 19 7.16 17.65 1.51
N LYS A 20 7.58 16.46 1.95
CA LYS A 20 7.59 15.23 1.16
C LYS A 20 6.71 14.20 1.84
N PHE A 21 5.77 13.65 1.09
CA PHE A 21 4.94 12.56 1.59
C PHE A 21 4.72 11.49 0.53
N CYS A 22 4.37 10.29 0.98
CA CYS A 22 3.94 9.20 0.12
C CYS A 22 2.76 8.47 0.74
N VAL A 23 2.14 7.57 -0.02
CA VAL A 23 1.05 6.70 0.47
C VAL A 23 1.56 5.27 0.55
N GLU A 24 1.35 4.63 1.70
CA GLU A 24 1.53 3.19 1.89
C GLU A 24 0.19 2.54 2.16
N ARG A 25 0.09 1.24 1.86
CA ARG A 25 -1.14 0.46 2.04
C ARG A 25 -0.83 -0.84 2.76
N ASN A 26 -1.82 -1.39 3.44
CA ASN A 26 -1.83 -2.75 3.94
C ASN A 26 -1.24 -3.71 2.87
N PRO A 27 -0.17 -4.47 3.20
CA PRO A 27 0.54 -5.31 2.24
C PRO A 27 -0.32 -6.36 1.54
N TRP A 28 -1.26 -6.97 2.24
CA TRP A 28 -2.14 -8.00 1.66
C TRP A 28 -3.11 -7.40 0.65
N ASP A 29 -3.75 -6.27 1.01
CA ASP A 29 -4.58 -5.51 0.10
C ASP A 29 -3.80 -4.96 -1.10
N LYS A 30 -2.57 -4.50 -0.87
CA LYS A 30 -1.66 -4.00 -1.90
C LYS A 30 -1.30 -5.09 -2.92
N VAL A 31 -0.98 -6.29 -2.44
CA VAL A 31 -0.68 -7.47 -3.27
C VAL A 31 -1.91 -7.88 -4.07
N LEU A 32 -3.08 -7.97 -3.43
CA LEU A 32 -4.33 -8.34 -4.10
C LEU A 32 -4.72 -7.33 -5.19
N SER A 33 -4.59 -6.03 -4.89
CA SER A 33 -4.81 -4.97 -5.88
C SER A 33 -3.85 -5.05 -7.06
N HIS A 34 -2.58 -5.40 -6.82
CA HIS A 34 -1.58 -5.57 -7.89
C HIS A 34 -1.89 -6.80 -8.74
N TYR A 35 -2.29 -7.91 -8.14
CA TYR A 35 -2.77 -9.10 -8.85
C TYR A 35 -3.91 -8.77 -9.81
N HIS A 36 -5.00 -8.15 -9.32
CA HIS A 36 -6.15 -7.81 -10.16
C HIS A 36 -5.78 -6.89 -11.32
N MET A 37 -4.87 -5.93 -11.10
CA MET A 37 -4.37 -5.06 -12.16
C MET A 37 -3.60 -5.84 -13.24
N HIS A 38 -2.73 -6.79 -12.86
CA HIS A 38 -2.03 -7.65 -13.81
C HIS A 38 -2.98 -8.61 -14.53
N ALA A 39 -3.93 -9.22 -13.81
CA ALA A 39 -4.92 -10.10 -14.39
C ALA A 39 -5.79 -9.38 -15.42
N TYR A 40 -6.29 -8.19 -15.10
CA TYR A 40 -7.04 -7.34 -16.03
C TYR A 40 -6.24 -7.02 -17.30
N ARG A 41 -4.97 -6.60 -17.14
CA ARG A 41 -4.09 -6.26 -18.28
C ARG A 41 -3.75 -7.45 -19.17
N LEU A 42 -3.86 -8.66 -18.65
CA LEU A 42 -3.66 -9.92 -19.37
C LEU A 42 -4.99 -10.56 -19.81
N GLY A 43 -6.09 -9.80 -19.85
CA GLY A 43 -7.39 -10.30 -20.30
C GLY A 43 -8.02 -11.35 -19.38
N GLY A 44 -7.66 -11.35 -18.09
CA GLY A 44 -8.17 -12.30 -17.09
C GLY A 44 -7.42 -13.64 -17.03
N ALA A 45 -6.41 -13.87 -17.87
CA ALA A 45 -5.73 -15.16 -17.98
C ALA A 45 -4.74 -15.48 -16.84
N LEU A 46 -4.51 -14.56 -15.89
CA LEU A 46 -3.55 -14.74 -14.81
C LEU A 46 -4.24 -15.28 -13.55
N SER A 47 -3.87 -16.48 -13.11
CA SER A 47 -4.31 -16.99 -11.82
C SER A 47 -3.48 -16.44 -10.66
N LEU A 48 -4.04 -16.50 -9.44
CA LEU A 48 -3.33 -16.06 -8.24
C LEU A 48 -2.04 -16.86 -8.02
N GLU A 49 -2.07 -18.18 -8.23
CA GLU A 49 -0.88 -19.04 -8.14
C GLU A 49 0.22 -18.61 -9.14
N GLN A 50 -0.15 -18.36 -10.39
CA GLN A 50 0.79 -17.86 -11.40
C GLN A 50 1.35 -16.49 -11.03
N TYR A 51 0.54 -15.61 -10.44
CA TYR A 51 0.99 -14.31 -9.95
C TYR A 51 2.04 -14.45 -8.84
N PHE A 52 1.81 -15.31 -7.84
CA PHE A 52 2.80 -15.56 -6.79
C PHE A 52 4.05 -16.24 -7.32
N ALA A 53 3.94 -17.14 -8.29
CA ALA A 53 5.07 -17.79 -8.96
C ALA A 53 6.00 -16.78 -9.68
N ARG A 54 5.46 -15.64 -10.14
CA ARG A 54 6.29 -14.57 -10.75
C ARG A 54 7.18 -13.84 -9.74
N ALA A 55 6.85 -13.88 -8.45
CA ALA A 55 7.59 -13.23 -7.36
C ALA A 55 7.87 -11.71 -7.57
N LYS A 56 7.05 -11.02 -8.37
CA LYS A 56 7.17 -9.57 -8.64
C LYS A 56 6.11 -8.81 -7.84
N PHE A 57 6.46 -8.48 -6.59
CA PHE A 57 5.54 -7.82 -5.65
C PHE A 57 5.70 -6.29 -5.64
N PRO A 58 4.63 -5.53 -5.34
CA PRO A 58 4.64 -4.06 -5.29
C PRO A 58 5.26 -3.52 -3.99
N ILE A 59 6.58 -3.72 -3.82
CA ILE A 59 7.34 -3.26 -2.65
C ILE A 59 7.56 -1.76 -2.75
N ASN A 60 7.17 -1.02 -1.71
CA ASN A 60 7.26 0.44 -1.69
C ASN A 60 8.38 0.93 -0.76
N TYR A 61 8.84 0.11 0.19
CA TYR A 61 9.84 0.49 1.19
C TYR A 61 11.02 1.30 0.63
N PRO A 62 11.70 0.88 -0.47
CA PRO A 62 12.85 1.62 -1.01
C PRO A 62 12.51 3.01 -1.57
N HIS A 63 11.23 3.31 -1.84
CA HIS A 63 10.83 4.58 -2.42
C HIS A 63 10.92 5.75 -1.45
N TYR A 64 10.82 5.49 -0.15
CA TYR A 64 10.76 6.52 0.89
C TYR A 64 11.83 6.34 1.98
N THR A 65 12.76 5.39 1.80
CA THR A 65 13.92 5.22 2.67
C THR A 65 15.23 5.65 1.99
N ASP A 66 16.26 5.83 2.81
CA ASP A 66 17.64 5.99 2.34
C ASP A 66 18.14 4.72 1.62
N PRO A 67 19.29 4.77 0.92
CA PRO A 67 19.83 3.62 0.19
C PRO A 67 20.07 2.38 1.06
N SER A 68 20.39 2.54 2.34
CA SER A 68 20.57 1.41 3.27
C SER A 68 19.23 0.81 3.73
N GLY A 69 18.13 1.56 3.61
CA GLY A 69 16.83 1.18 4.12
C GLY A 69 16.71 1.29 5.64
N SER A 70 17.62 2.01 6.30
CA SER A 70 17.65 2.18 7.77
C SER A 70 16.78 3.35 8.23
N ARG A 71 16.53 4.34 7.36
CA ARG A 71 15.84 5.58 7.74
C ARG A 71 14.82 6.01 6.69
N ILE A 72 13.66 6.46 7.15
CA ILE A 72 12.68 7.18 6.32
C ILE A 72 13.26 8.57 5.97
N ILE A 73 13.23 8.95 4.70
CA ILE A 73 13.81 10.21 4.19
C ILE A 73 12.77 11.19 3.64
N ILE A 74 11.51 10.96 4.00
CA ILE A 74 10.37 11.84 3.69
C ILE A 74 9.70 12.25 5.00
N ASP A 75 8.89 13.29 4.96
CA ASP A 75 8.28 13.89 6.14
C ASP A 75 7.04 13.14 6.63
N ARG A 76 6.30 12.48 5.73
CA ARG A 76 5.06 11.75 6.09
C ARG A 76 4.81 10.53 5.20
N VAL A 77 4.53 9.39 5.82
CA VAL A 77 3.90 8.25 5.14
C VAL A 77 2.43 8.23 5.52
N VAL A 78 1.55 8.38 4.52
CA VAL A 78 0.09 8.35 4.66
C VAL A 78 -0.40 6.92 4.53
N ARG A 79 -1.33 6.51 5.40
CA ARG A 79 -2.02 5.22 5.25
C ARG A 79 -3.15 5.31 4.25
N TYR A 80 -3.16 4.41 3.28
CA TYR A 80 -4.21 4.35 2.27
C TYR A 80 -5.60 4.12 2.88
N GLU A 81 -5.67 3.41 4.00
CA GLU A 81 -6.90 3.12 4.76
C GLU A 81 -7.53 4.40 5.34
N ASN A 82 -6.70 5.42 5.61
CA ASN A 82 -7.11 6.72 6.17
C ASN A 82 -6.82 7.85 5.17
N LEU A 83 -6.82 7.55 3.87
CA LEU A 83 -6.24 8.43 2.84
C LEU A 83 -6.82 9.85 2.87
N ILE A 84 -8.14 9.97 2.96
CA ILE A 84 -8.81 11.28 2.91
C ILE A 84 -8.49 12.09 4.16
N ASP A 85 -8.58 11.49 5.34
CA ASP A 85 -8.32 12.16 6.61
C ASP A 85 -6.85 12.62 6.70
N GLU A 86 -5.91 11.72 6.41
CA GLU A 86 -4.47 12.05 6.48
C GLU A 86 -4.02 13.01 5.37
N LEU A 87 -4.65 13.00 4.18
CA LEU A 87 -4.41 14.03 3.17
C LEU A 87 -4.99 15.38 3.58
N SER A 88 -6.15 15.41 4.26
CA SER A 88 -6.73 16.64 4.79
C SER A 88 -5.76 17.31 5.76
N GLU A 89 -5.15 16.56 6.67
CA GLU A 89 -4.12 17.06 7.59
C GLU A 89 -2.92 17.67 6.84
N ILE A 90 -2.46 16.99 5.77
CA ILE A 90 -1.35 17.49 4.95
C ILE A 90 -1.73 18.77 4.23
N PHE A 91 -2.94 18.87 3.66
CA PHE A 91 -3.34 20.04 2.88
C PHE A 91 -3.55 21.25 3.80
N VAL A 92 -4.11 21.05 5.00
CA VAL A 92 -4.15 22.07 6.05
C VAL A 92 -2.73 22.57 6.38
N ARG A 93 -1.78 21.65 6.60
CA ARG A 93 -0.38 22.01 6.87
C ARG A 93 0.27 22.81 5.74
N LEU A 94 -0.08 22.50 4.49
CA LEU A 94 0.46 23.17 3.31
C LEU A 94 -0.31 24.44 2.94
N ASN A 95 -1.33 24.81 3.71
CA ASN A 95 -2.24 25.92 3.40
C ASN A 95 -2.85 25.79 1.99
N LEU A 96 -3.23 24.55 1.62
CA LEU A 96 -3.88 24.23 0.36
C LEU A 96 -5.36 23.91 0.60
N PRO A 97 -6.27 24.38 -0.26
CA PRO A 97 -7.68 24.03 -0.16
C PRO A 97 -7.87 22.53 -0.44
N PHE A 98 -8.65 21.85 0.40
CA PHE A 98 -9.09 20.48 0.21
C PHE A 98 -10.56 20.34 0.59
N GLU A 99 -11.39 19.85 -0.34
CA GLU A 99 -12.83 19.67 -0.11
C GLU A 99 -13.16 18.30 0.50
N GLY A 100 -12.16 17.53 0.94
CA GLY A 100 -12.35 16.19 1.50
C GLY A 100 -12.55 15.09 0.45
N ASP A 101 -12.35 15.38 -0.84
CA ASP A 101 -12.38 14.39 -1.91
C ASP A 101 -11.31 14.68 -2.96
N LEU A 102 -10.78 13.62 -3.57
CA LEU A 102 -9.80 13.71 -4.65
C LEU A 102 -10.45 13.84 -6.03
N GLY A 103 -11.78 13.78 -6.13
CA GLY A 103 -12.57 13.91 -7.36
C GLY A 103 -12.40 12.76 -8.37
N ILE A 104 -11.41 11.89 -8.18
CA ILE A 104 -11.03 10.86 -9.15
C ILE A 104 -10.75 9.53 -8.45
N ARG A 105 -11.62 8.55 -8.70
CA ARG A 105 -11.40 7.15 -8.31
C ARG A 105 -10.74 6.38 -9.46
N LYS A 106 -9.42 6.53 -9.63
CA LYS A 106 -8.67 5.71 -10.61
C LYS A 106 -8.73 4.23 -10.21
N LYS A 107 -8.80 3.34 -11.21
CA LYS A 107 -8.60 1.87 -11.09
C LYS A 107 -9.71 1.04 -10.41
N GLY A 108 -10.88 1.62 -10.12
CA GLY A 108 -12.00 0.86 -9.55
C GLY A 108 -12.48 -0.32 -10.40
N HIS A 109 -12.27 -0.25 -11.72
CA HIS A 109 -12.69 -1.28 -12.69
C HIS A 109 -11.75 -2.50 -12.80
N PHE A 110 -10.51 -2.43 -12.29
CA PHE A 110 -9.59 -3.57 -12.37
C PHE A 110 -10.00 -4.74 -11.47
N ARG A 111 -10.80 -4.46 -10.44
CA ARG A 111 -11.22 -5.43 -9.44
C ARG A 111 -12.74 -5.51 -9.40
N ILE A 112 -13.29 -6.43 -10.18
CA ILE A 112 -14.73 -6.76 -10.19
C ILE A 112 -15.09 -7.52 -8.91
N ASP A 113 -14.25 -8.50 -8.54
CA ASP A 113 -14.40 -9.27 -7.30
C ASP A 113 -13.88 -8.49 -6.08
N ARG A 114 -14.77 -8.16 -5.14
CA ARG A 114 -14.45 -7.40 -3.92
C ARG A 114 -14.24 -8.29 -2.68
N THR A 115 -14.05 -9.60 -2.86
CA THR A 115 -13.81 -10.55 -1.77
C THR A 115 -12.65 -10.10 -0.89
N PRO A 116 -12.85 -9.85 0.41
CA PRO A 116 -11.79 -9.35 1.29
C PRO A 116 -10.54 -10.24 1.26
N TYR A 117 -9.35 -9.65 1.38
CA TYR A 117 -8.07 -10.37 1.23
C TYR A 117 -7.93 -11.56 2.18
N GLN A 118 -8.64 -11.53 3.31
CA GLN A 118 -8.69 -12.55 4.33
C GLN A 118 -9.21 -13.89 3.80
N PHE A 119 -10.08 -13.86 2.79
CA PHE A 119 -10.68 -15.06 2.18
C PHE A 119 -10.01 -15.47 0.87
N VAL A 120 -9.11 -14.64 0.33
CA VAL A 120 -8.48 -14.88 -0.98
C VAL A 120 -7.16 -15.65 -0.84
N PHE A 121 -6.34 -15.26 0.13
CA PHE A 121 -5.00 -15.84 0.24
C PHE A 121 -5.02 -17.18 0.97
N SER A 122 -4.34 -18.18 0.40
CA SER A 122 -4.01 -19.40 1.14
C SER A 122 -3.02 -19.10 2.28
N PRO A 123 -2.91 -19.96 3.30
CA PRO A 123 -1.92 -19.77 4.38
C PRO A 123 -0.48 -19.60 3.86
N LYS A 124 -0.11 -20.34 2.81
CA LYS A 124 1.20 -20.24 2.16
C LYS A 124 1.41 -18.88 1.50
N GLN A 125 0.42 -18.39 0.77
CA GLN A 125 0.48 -17.09 0.11
C GLN A 125 0.57 -15.95 1.13
N ARG A 126 -0.21 -16.02 2.22
CA ARG A 126 -0.13 -15.07 3.34
C ARG A 126 1.29 -14.99 3.90
N GLN A 127 1.93 -16.13 4.18
CA GLN A 127 3.31 -16.18 4.67
C GLN A 127 4.34 -15.63 3.67
N ILE A 128 4.09 -15.74 2.37
CA ILE A 128 4.93 -15.11 1.35
C ILE A 128 4.82 -13.59 1.47
N VAL A 129 3.60 -13.04 1.56
CA VAL A 129 3.39 -11.59 1.74
C VAL A 129 4.05 -11.11 3.04
N GLU A 130 3.87 -11.84 4.15
CA GLU A 130 4.50 -11.50 5.44
C GLU A 130 6.02 -11.40 5.34
N ARG A 131 6.67 -12.35 4.66
CA ARG A 131 8.13 -12.34 4.48
C ARG A 131 8.60 -11.24 3.55
N VAL A 132 7.95 -11.07 2.40
CA VAL A 132 8.34 -10.09 1.38
C VAL A 132 8.20 -8.67 1.90
N PHE A 133 7.13 -8.40 2.66
CA PHE A 133 6.80 -7.06 3.18
C PHE A 133 7.17 -6.89 4.65
N ALA A 134 8.06 -7.72 5.20
CA ALA A 134 8.38 -7.72 6.63
C ALA A 134 8.81 -6.34 7.15
N ARG A 135 9.58 -5.59 6.35
CA ARG A 135 10.01 -4.22 6.70
C ARG A 135 8.83 -3.24 6.74
N GLU A 136 7.96 -3.23 5.72
CA GLU A 136 6.75 -2.39 5.74
C GLU A 136 5.80 -2.78 6.88
N ILE A 137 5.63 -4.07 7.14
CA ILE A 137 4.76 -4.59 8.21
C ILE A 137 5.27 -4.14 9.58
N GLN A 138 6.57 -4.27 9.83
CA GLN A 138 7.18 -3.84 11.08
C GLN A 138 7.09 -2.33 11.24
N LEU A 139 7.48 -1.58 10.21
CA LEU A 139 7.55 -0.11 10.25
C LEU A 139 6.17 0.52 10.49
N HIS A 140 5.14 0.02 9.82
CA HIS A 140 3.80 0.61 9.86
C HIS A 140 2.84 -0.11 10.81
N GLY A 141 3.30 -1.16 11.49
CA GLY A 141 2.48 -1.90 12.46
C GLY A 141 1.33 -2.68 11.83
N TYR A 142 1.42 -3.05 10.55
CA TYR A 142 0.37 -3.84 9.90
C TYR A 142 0.26 -5.23 10.52
N ARG A 143 -0.97 -5.76 10.58
CA ARG A 143 -1.25 -7.12 11.03
C ARG A 143 -2.29 -7.73 10.09
N PHE A 144 -2.16 -9.03 9.82
CA PHE A 144 -3.20 -9.73 9.08
C PHE A 144 -4.41 -9.85 9.99
N GLN A 145 -5.54 -9.27 9.59
CA GLN A 145 -6.76 -9.35 10.38
C GLN A 145 -7.36 -10.75 10.23
N GLN A 146 -7.65 -11.40 11.36
CA GLN A 146 -8.49 -12.58 11.37
C GLN A 146 -9.95 -12.12 11.26
N VAL A 147 -10.73 -12.78 10.42
CA VAL A 147 -12.17 -12.59 10.43
C VAL A 147 -12.70 -13.35 11.63
N LEU A 148 -13.34 -12.66 12.56
CA LEU A 148 -14.14 -13.33 13.60
C LEU A 148 -15.32 -13.98 12.89
N THR A 149 -15.30 -15.31 12.78
CA THR A 149 -16.54 -16.05 12.54
C THR A 149 -17.39 -15.85 13.78
N ALA A 150 -18.46 -15.06 13.69
CA ALA A 150 -19.48 -15.08 14.72
C ALA A 150 -19.95 -16.53 14.84
N GLU A 151 -19.74 -17.15 16.00
CA GLU A 151 -20.37 -18.45 16.27
C GLU A 151 -21.88 -18.29 16.15
N PRO A 152 -22.59 -19.29 15.59
CA PRO A 152 -24.04 -19.28 15.67
C PRO A 152 -24.40 -19.30 17.16
N THR A 153 -25.08 -18.26 17.62
CA THR A 153 -25.70 -18.25 18.94
C THR A 153 -26.59 -19.48 19.03
N ALA A 154 -26.10 -20.52 19.71
CA ALA A 154 -26.90 -21.67 20.08
C ALA A 154 -27.98 -21.14 21.03
N GLN A 155 -29.17 -20.91 20.50
CA GLN A 155 -30.37 -20.73 21.29
C GLN A 155 -30.68 -22.07 21.97
N LEU A 156 -30.53 -22.11 23.29
CA LEU A 156 -31.21 -23.04 24.19
C LEU A 156 -31.84 -22.20 25.30
#